data_AF-A0A7S2I638-F1
#
_entry.id   AF-A0A7S2I638-F1
#
_cell.length_a   1.000
_cell.length_b   1.000
_cell.length_c   1.000
_cell.angle_alpha   90.00
_cell.angle_beta   90.00
_cell.angle_gamma   90.00
#
_symmetry.space_group_name_H-M   'P 1'
#
loop_
_entity.id
_entity.type
_entity.pdbx_description
1 polymer ?
#
loop_
_entity_poly.entity_id
_entity_poly.type
_entity_poly.pdbx_seq_one_letter_code
_entity_poly.pdbx_strand_id
1 'polypeptide(L)'
;RTGHHAPSASPCWQGARAVLQDAMSYETADSQKEEFRKYLEKNGIIAQLTRVLVGLYEEPERPANAIDYIKKYLGAPTGVDVEELRAENDELKRQNADLEAKVASLTVQLKELQQEHEEG
;
A
#
# COMPACT_ATOMS: atom_id res chain seq x y z
N ARG A 1 -11.96 -66.40 24.47
CA ARG A 1 -11.96 -65.06 25.10
C ARG A 1 -10.53 -64.55 25.11
N THR A 2 -10.01 -64.15 23.96
CA THR A 2 -8.60 -63.76 23.78
C THR A 2 -8.47 -62.26 24.02
N GLY A 3 -7.95 -61.89 25.18
CA GLY A 3 -7.65 -60.50 25.54
C GLY A 3 -6.56 -59.95 24.63
N HIS A 4 -6.88 -58.91 23.88
CA HIS A 4 -5.89 -58.09 23.18
C HIS A 4 -5.21 -57.21 24.24
N HIS A 5 -3.98 -57.58 24.62
CA HIS A 5 -3.10 -56.72 25.39
C HIS A 5 -2.65 -55.57 24.48
N ALA A 6 -3.02 -54.34 24.83
CA ALA A 6 -2.43 -53.15 24.25
C ALA A 6 -0.93 -53.09 24.62
N PRO A 7 -0.02 -52.78 23.68
CA PRO A 7 1.39 -52.63 24.02
C PRO A 7 1.56 -51.36 24.86
N SER A 8 2.17 -51.50 26.05
CA SER A 8 2.52 -50.36 26.90
C SER A 8 3.56 -49.51 26.16
N ALA A 9 3.22 -48.26 25.84
CA ALA A 9 4.13 -47.34 25.18
C ALA A 9 5.34 -47.05 26.08
N SER A 10 6.55 -47.42 25.62
CA SER A 10 7.80 -47.20 26.33
C SER A 10 8.05 -45.69 26.61
N PRO A 11 8.62 -45.32 27.78
CA PRO A 11 8.80 -43.92 28.19
C PRO A 11 9.68 -43.06 27.27
N CYS A 12 10.63 -43.66 26.56
CA CYS A 12 11.64 -42.92 25.77
C CYS A 12 11.09 -42.23 24.51
N TRP A 13 9.95 -42.67 23.98
CA TRP A 13 9.34 -42.07 22.78
C TRP A 13 8.41 -40.89 23.09
N GLN A 14 8.02 -40.73 24.36
CA GLN A 14 7.12 -39.66 24.79
C GLN A 14 7.82 -38.30 24.76
N GLY A 15 9.09 -38.24 25.16
CA GLY A 15 9.92 -37.03 25.08
C GLY A 15 10.22 -36.59 23.64
N ALA A 16 10.56 -37.54 22.76
CA ALA A 16 10.82 -37.23 21.34
C ALA A 16 9.56 -36.71 20.61
N ARG A 17 8.38 -37.26 20.93
CA ARG A 17 7.10 -36.79 20.38
C ARG A 17 6.75 -35.39 20.86
N ALA A 18 7.02 -35.05 22.12
CA ALA A 18 6.79 -33.72 22.66
C ALA A 18 7.68 -32.66 21.97
N VAL A 19 8.98 -32.96 21.77
CA VAL A 19 9.91 -32.04 21.09
C VAL A 19 9.53 -31.83 19.62
N LEU A 20 9.10 -32.88 18.91
CA LEU A 20 8.60 -32.76 17.54
C LEU A 20 7.31 -31.95 17.45
N GLN A 21 6.42 -32.09 18.43
CA GLN A 21 5.16 -31.34 18.48
C GLN A 21 5.39 -29.85 18.77
N ASP A 22 6.40 -29.54 19.60
CA ASP A 22 6.79 -28.16 19.94
C ASP A 22 7.59 -27.49 18.80
N ALA A 23 8.44 -28.23 18.09
CA ALA A 23 9.12 -27.73 16.89
C ALA A 23 8.13 -27.38 15.77
N MET A 24 7.11 -28.23 15.55
CA MET A 24 6.07 -28.00 14.55
C MET A 24 5.11 -26.87 14.94
N SER A 25 4.81 -26.69 16.23
CA SER A 25 4.00 -25.55 16.71
C SER A 25 4.78 -24.23 16.58
N TYR A 26 6.09 -24.26 16.79
CA TYR A 26 6.97 -23.11 16.60
C TYR A 26 7.12 -22.71 15.13
N GLU A 27 7.34 -23.66 14.22
CA GLU A 27 7.39 -23.42 12.77
C GLU A 27 6.08 -22.86 12.22
N THR A 28 4.94 -23.36 12.69
CA THR A 28 3.62 -22.86 12.27
C THR A 28 3.32 -21.47 12.82
N ALA A 29 3.79 -21.14 14.03
CA ALA A 29 3.66 -19.79 14.59
C ALA A 29 4.55 -18.77 13.87
N ASP A 30 5.78 -19.14 13.53
CA ASP A 30 6.68 -18.25 12.79
C ASP A 30 6.24 -18.04 11.34
N SER A 31 5.68 -19.07 10.68
CA SER A 31 5.03 -18.93 9.37
C SER A 31 3.88 -17.92 9.39
N GLN A 32 2.98 -18.00 10.39
CA GLN A 32 1.86 -17.06 10.54
C GLN A 32 2.32 -15.61 10.77
N LYS A 33 3.39 -15.41 11.57
CA LYS A 33 3.98 -14.07 11.77
C LYS A 33 4.57 -13.52 10.48
N GLU A 34 5.24 -14.36 9.69
CA GLU A 34 5.84 -13.95 8.43
C GLU A 34 4.77 -13.60 7.39
N GLU A 35 3.70 -14.38 7.28
CA GLU A 35 2.55 -14.06 6.43
C GLU A 35 1.90 -12.73 6.82
N PHE A 36 1.70 -12.49 8.13
CA PHE A 36 1.16 -11.23 8.61
C PHE A 36 2.09 -10.05 8.29
N ARG A 37 3.40 -10.22 8.49
CA ARG A 37 4.39 -9.21 8.12
C ARG A 37 4.34 -8.90 6.61
N LYS A 38 4.34 -9.92 5.76
CA LYS A 38 4.22 -9.77 4.30
C LYS A 38 2.92 -9.07 3.92
N TYR A 39 1.82 -9.36 4.60
CA TYR A 39 0.55 -8.67 4.40
C TYR A 39 0.69 -7.17 4.72
N LEU A 40 1.28 -6.80 5.86
CA LEU A 40 1.49 -5.39 6.21
C LEU A 40 2.43 -4.68 5.23
N GLU A 41 3.49 -5.35 4.77
CA GLU A 41 4.44 -4.83 3.77
C GLU A 41 3.73 -4.62 2.43
N LYS A 42 3.02 -5.64 1.92
CA LYS A 42 2.30 -5.61 0.65
C LYS A 42 1.25 -4.51 0.58
N ASN A 43 0.55 -4.25 1.68
CA ASN A 43 -0.47 -3.19 1.75
C ASN A 43 0.11 -1.81 2.11
N GLY A 44 1.44 -1.66 2.18
CA GLY A 44 2.08 -0.38 2.47
C GLY A 44 1.90 0.13 3.91
N ILE A 45 1.33 -0.68 4.81
CA ILE A 45 1.05 -0.28 6.20
C ILE A 45 2.34 0.02 6.94
N ILE A 46 3.39 -0.79 6.72
CA ILE A 46 4.71 -0.56 7.35
C ILE A 46 5.30 0.78 6.91
N ALA A 47 5.26 1.08 5.60
CA ALA A 47 5.79 2.34 5.06
C ALA A 47 5.04 3.55 5.63
N GLN A 48 3.71 3.47 5.71
CA GLN A 48 2.88 4.54 6.27
C GLN A 48 3.15 4.77 7.76
N LEU A 49 3.18 3.71 8.57
CA LEU A 49 3.50 3.81 9.99
C LEU A 49 4.91 4.39 10.20
N THR A 50 5.88 3.96 9.39
CA THR A 50 7.26 4.48 9.43
C THR A 50 7.29 5.97 9.16
N ARG A 51 6.59 6.46 8.11
CA ARG A 51 6.54 7.89 7.78
C ARG A 51 5.97 8.73 8.91
N VAL A 52 4.89 8.29 9.55
CA VAL A 52 4.27 9.01 10.67
C VAL A 52 5.21 9.08 11.87
N LEU A 53 5.91 7.98 12.18
CA LEU A 53 6.86 7.92 13.29
C LEU A 53 8.12 8.76 13.04
N VAL A 54 8.65 8.75 11.81
CA VAL A 54 9.78 9.61 11.41
C VAL A 54 9.38 11.08 11.49
N GLY A 55 8.21 11.46 10.96
CA GLY A 55 7.73 12.84 11.06
C GLY A 55 7.55 13.30 12.51
N LEU A 56 7.06 12.42 13.39
CA LEU A 56 6.97 12.73 14.82
C LEU A 56 8.35 12.89 15.48
N TYR A 57 9.36 12.17 15.01
CA TYR A 57 10.73 12.27 15.51
C TYR A 57 11.43 13.55 15.03
N GLU A 58 11.19 13.96 13.79
CA GLU A 58 11.79 15.15 13.17
C GLU A 58 11.13 16.46 13.62
N GLU A 59 9.94 16.39 14.22
CA GLU A 59 9.19 17.59 14.57
C GLU A 59 9.93 18.43 15.64
N PRO A 60 10.27 19.70 15.33
CA PRO A 60 11.12 20.52 16.18
C PRO A 60 10.43 20.89 17.51
N GLU A 61 9.10 21.02 17.48
CA GLU A 61 8.27 21.16 18.67
C GLU A 61 7.45 19.89 18.85
N ARG A 62 7.79 19.11 19.88
CA ARG A 62 7.06 17.87 20.17
C ARG A 62 5.59 18.20 20.47
N PRO A 63 4.64 17.57 19.78
CA PRO A 63 3.23 17.82 20.06
C PRO A 63 2.90 17.44 21.50
N ALA A 64 2.13 18.29 22.19
CA ALA A 64 1.71 18.05 23.57
C ALA A 64 0.98 16.71 23.74
N ASN A 65 0.31 16.23 22.68
CA ASN A 65 -0.31 14.91 22.63
C ASN A 65 0.12 14.14 21.37
N ALA A 66 1.06 13.22 21.53
CA ALA A 66 1.56 12.37 20.44
C ALA A 66 0.47 11.46 19.84
N ILE A 67 -0.53 11.05 20.63
CA ILE A 67 -1.63 10.21 20.13
C ILE A 67 -2.49 10.98 19.13
N ASP A 68 -2.76 12.26 19.39
CA ASP A 68 -3.55 13.09 18.49
C ASP A 68 -2.79 13.39 17.18
N TYR A 69 -1.47 13.55 17.26
CA TYR A 69 -0.61 13.61 16.08
C TYR A 69 -0.78 12.33 15.24
N ILE A 70 -0.56 11.15 15.83
CA ILE A 70 -0.68 9.88 15.11
C ILE A 70 -2.07 9.72 14.47
N LYS A 71 -3.16 10.05 15.18
CA LYS A 71 -4.53 10.01 14.65
C LYS A 71 -4.74 10.94 13.46
N LYS A 72 -4.23 12.17 13.52
CA LYS A 72 -4.37 13.14 12.43
C LYS A 72 -3.65 12.68 11.16
N TYR A 73 -2.44 12.14 11.30
CA TYR A 73 -1.61 11.77 10.16
C TYR A 73 -1.88 10.35 9.62
N LEU A 74 -2.51 9.47 10.42
CA LEU A 74 -3.07 8.19 9.93
C LEU A 74 -4.51 8.30 9.42
N GLY A 75 -5.29 9.26 9.92
CA GLY A 75 -6.68 9.49 9.52
C GLY A 75 -6.84 10.39 8.29
N ALA A 76 -5.77 11.07 7.85
CA ALA A 76 -5.74 11.68 6.53
C ALA A 76 -5.80 10.58 5.47
N PRO A 77 -6.54 10.76 4.35
CA PRO A 77 -6.67 9.72 3.32
C PRO A 77 -5.30 9.27 2.83
N THR A 78 -4.88 8.10 3.30
CA THR A 78 -3.62 7.45 2.95
C THR A 78 -3.80 6.77 1.59
N GLY A 79 -3.04 7.22 0.59
CA GLY A 79 -3.12 6.74 -0.79
C GLY A 79 -3.09 7.85 -1.84
N VAL A 80 -3.15 9.10 -1.42
CA VAL A 80 -2.92 10.26 -2.30
C VAL A 80 -1.41 10.41 -2.44
N ASP A 81 -0.81 9.79 -3.45
CA ASP A 81 0.54 10.15 -3.88
C ASP A 81 0.46 11.56 -4.47
N VAL A 82 0.75 12.55 -3.63
CA VAL A 82 0.68 13.96 -3.98
C VAL A 82 1.63 14.29 -5.13
N GLU A 83 2.75 13.56 -5.26
CA GLU A 83 3.71 13.78 -6.33
C GLU A 83 3.20 13.18 -7.65
N GLU A 84 2.63 11.98 -7.62
CA GLU A 84 1.97 11.37 -8.78
C GLU A 84 0.81 12.25 -9.28
N LEU A 85 -0.04 12.72 -8.37
CA LEU A 85 -1.16 13.61 -8.73
C LEU A 85 -0.69 14.97 -9.25
N ARG A 86 0.44 15.50 -8.75
CA ARG A 86 1.04 16.72 -9.29
C ARG A 86 1.55 16.48 -10.72
N ALA A 87 2.27 15.38 -10.93
CA ALA A 87 2.77 15.01 -12.26
C ALA A 87 1.63 14.80 -13.26
N GLU A 88 0.56 14.11 -12.86
CA GLU A 88 -0.64 13.92 -13.68
C GLU A 88 -1.33 15.26 -13.98
N ASN A 89 -1.44 16.15 -12.99
CA ASN A 89 -2.03 17.47 -13.18
C ASN A 89 -1.24 18.34 -14.17
N ASP A 90 0.10 18.30 -14.09
CA ASP A 90 0.98 19.04 -14.99
C ASP A 90 0.92 18.49 -16.42
N GLU A 91 0.85 17.17 -16.58
CA GLU A 91 0.66 16.54 -17.89
C GLU A 91 -0.70 16.87 -18.50
N LEU A 92 -1.79 16.77 -17.73
CA LEU A 92 -3.13 17.16 -18.18
C LEU A 92 -3.18 18.63 -18.60
N LYS A 93 -2.51 19.54 -17.87
CA LYS A 93 -2.42 20.95 -18.25
C LYS A 93 -1.69 21.16 -19.58
N ARG A 94 -0.60 20.43 -19.83
CA ARG A 94 0.12 20.48 -21.12
C ARG A 94 -0.76 20.01 -22.26
N GLN A 95 -1.42 18.87 -22.09
CA GLN A 95 -2.32 18.32 -23.11
C GLN A 95 -3.48 19.27 -23.40
N ASN A 96 -4.05 19.90 -22.37
CA ASN A 96 -5.13 20.86 -22.55
C ASN A 96 -4.66 22.10 -23.34
N ALA A 97 -3.48 22.64 -23.03
CA ALA A 97 -2.90 23.76 -23.78
C ALA A 97 -2.64 23.41 -25.25
N ASP A 98 -2.13 22.21 -25.54
CA ASP A 98 -1.92 21.73 -26.91
C ASP A 98 -3.24 21.56 -27.68
N LEU A 99 -4.28 21.05 -27.01
CA LEU A 99 -5.61 20.91 -27.60
C LEU A 99 -6.25 22.27 -27.87
N GLU A 100 -6.15 23.22 -26.94
CA GLU A 100 -6.63 24.59 -27.11
C GLU A 100 -5.94 25.28 -28.30
N ALA A 101 -4.62 25.11 -28.45
CA ALA A 101 -3.87 25.65 -29.59
C ALA A 101 -4.32 25.05 -30.93
N LYS A 102 -4.57 23.73 -30.98
CA LYS A 102 -5.10 23.05 -32.17
C LYS A 102 -6.50 23.52 -32.52
N VAL A 103 -7.39 23.65 -31.53
CA VAL A 103 -8.74 24.17 -31.72
C VAL A 103 -8.69 25.59 -32.26
N ALA A 104 -7.83 26.45 -31.72
CA ALA A 104 -7.67 27.81 -32.20
C ALA A 104 -7.21 27.85 -33.67
N SER A 105 -6.18 27.07 -34.03
CA SER A 105 -5.65 26.99 -35.40
C SER A 105 -6.69 26.47 -36.39
N LEU A 106 -7.39 25.39 -36.07
CA LEU A 106 -8.43 24.82 -36.93
C LEU A 106 -9.63 25.75 -37.06
N THR A 107 -9.99 26.48 -36.01
CA THR A 107 -11.07 27.46 -36.07
C THR A 107 -10.72 28.62 -37.00
N VAL A 108 -9.46 29.04 -37.05
CA VAL A 108 -8.98 30.06 -38.01
C VAL A 108 -9.06 29.51 -39.43
N GLN A 109 -8.51 28.33 -39.69
CA GLN A 109 -8.53 27.70 -41.02
C GLN A 109 -9.96 27.48 -41.54
N LEU A 110 -10.89 27.06 -40.66
CA LEU A 110 -12.29 26.90 -41.04
C LEU A 110 -12.94 28.22 -41.44
N LYS A 111 -12.63 29.31 -40.73
CA LYS A 111 -13.14 30.64 -41.09
C LYS A 111 -12.57 31.15 -42.40
N GLU A 112 -11.27 30.95 -42.64
CA GLU A 112 -10.61 31.33 -43.90
C GLU A 112 -11.23 30.58 -45.08
N LEU A 113 -11.39 29.25 -44.98
CA LEU A 113 -12.03 28.44 -46.02
C LEU A 113 -13.50 28.81 -46.25
N GLN A 114 -14.24 29.17 -45.20
CA GLN A 114 -15.62 29.64 -45.32
C GLN A 114 -15.70 30.97 -46.08
N GLN A 115 -14.79 31.90 -45.79
CA GLN A 115 -14.71 33.18 -46.50
C GLN A 115 -14.34 32.98 -47.98
N GLU A 116 -13.37 32.11 -48.28
CA GLU A 116 -13.01 31.77 -49.67
C GLU A 116 -14.17 31.17 -50.46
N HIS A 117 -15.02 30.36 -49.82
CA HIS A 117 -16.19 29.76 -50.48
C HIS A 117 -17.37 30.74 -50.63
N GLU A 118 -17.46 31.80 -49.82
CA GLU A 118 -18.47 32.84 -49.94
C GLU A 118 -18.12 33.91 -51.00
N GLU A 119 -16.83 34.08 -51.30
CA GLU A 119 -16.31 35.07 -52.26
C GLU A 119 -16.15 34.55 -53.70
N GLY A 120 -16.26 33.23 -53.94
CA GLY A 120 -16.17 32.58 -55.26
C GLY A 120 -17.51 32.19 -55.87
#